data_AF-A0A183AWQ1-F1
#
_entry.id   AF-A0A183AWQ1-F1
#
_cell.length_a   1.000
_cell.length_b   1.000
_cell.length_c   1.000
_cell.angle_alpha   90.00
_cell.angle_beta   90.00
_cell.angle_gamma   90.00
#
_symmetry.space_group_name_H-M   'P 1'
#
loop_
_entity.id
_entity.type
_entity.pdbx_description
1 polymer ?
#
loop_
_entity_poly.entity_id
_entity_poly.type
_entity_poly.pdbx_seq_one_letter_code
_entity_poly.pdbx_strand_id
1 'polypeptide(L)'
;MTGIPSRSSFRALASKSSFREVPFSDGENNIRSALNELQLEMSDEERETYPIDEDTFMRMYRAYLKKTDQFLNWGDITQPEELIKQYDTLVQPSHSEAVKLLNKLVVIKLNGGLGTSMGCSGPKSLIPVRDGKNFIDLTVEQISVSQFI
;
A
#
# COMPACT_ATOMS: atom_id res chain seq x y z
N MET A 1 -13.99 21.05 20.51
CA MET A 1 -14.79 21.84 19.55
C MET A 1 -13.84 22.67 18.73
N THR A 2 -13.59 22.28 17.47
CA THR A 2 -12.95 23.03 16.36
C THR A 2 -12.66 21.97 15.29
N GLY A 3 -13.57 21.75 14.34
CA GLY A 3 -13.50 22.43 13.05
C GLY A 3 -13.52 21.35 11.96
N ILE A 4 -14.65 20.64 11.85
CA ILE A 4 -14.88 19.71 10.74
C ILE A 4 -14.79 20.52 9.44
N PRO A 5 -13.94 20.16 8.46
CA PRO A 5 -13.90 20.86 7.18
C PRO A 5 -15.29 20.82 6.56
N SER A 6 -15.87 22.00 6.31
CA SER A 6 -17.22 22.11 5.77
C SER A 6 -17.28 21.50 4.36
N ARG A 7 -18.41 20.85 4.04
CA ARG A 7 -18.79 20.25 2.73
C ARG A 7 -18.60 21.15 1.49
N SER A 8 -18.19 22.39 1.65
CA SER A 8 -17.95 23.38 0.59
C SER A 8 -16.65 23.16 -0.18
N SER A 9 -15.60 22.55 0.40
CA SER A 9 -14.32 22.31 -0.29
C SER A 9 -14.40 21.27 -1.40
N PHE A 10 -15.33 20.32 -1.32
CA PHE A 10 -15.53 19.30 -2.36
C PHE A 10 -16.43 19.76 -3.52
N ARG A 11 -17.03 20.95 -3.45
CA ARG A 11 -18.03 21.40 -4.46
C ARG A 11 -17.38 22.00 -5.72
N ALA A 12 -16.12 22.41 -5.65
CA ALA A 12 -15.40 22.96 -6.79
C ALA A 12 -15.12 21.91 -7.89
N LEU A 13 -15.00 20.63 -7.52
CA LEU A 13 -14.76 19.53 -8.46
C LEU A 13 -16.04 19.04 -9.18
N ALA A 14 -17.23 19.47 -8.74
CA ALA A 14 -18.50 18.90 -9.20
C ALA A 14 -19.24 19.74 -10.25
N SER A 15 -18.71 20.90 -10.66
CA SER A 15 -19.46 21.82 -11.53
C SER A 15 -18.56 22.54 -12.53
N LYS A 16 -18.22 21.84 -13.63
CA LYS A 16 -18.27 22.29 -15.04
C LYS A 16 -17.32 21.47 -15.91
N SER A 17 -17.84 20.43 -16.53
CA SER A 17 -17.40 20.02 -17.88
C SER A 17 -18.25 18.84 -18.35
N SER A 18 -18.93 19.02 -19.49
CA SER A 18 -19.37 17.91 -20.32
C SER A 18 -18.25 16.89 -20.44
N PHE A 19 -18.58 15.59 -20.39
CA PHE A 19 -17.63 14.52 -20.66
C PHE A 19 -17.12 14.66 -22.10
N ARG A 20 -16.08 15.48 -22.30
CA ARG A 20 -15.29 15.54 -23.52
C ARG A 20 -14.22 14.49 -23.36
N GLU A 21 -14.02 13.68 -24.39
CA GLU A 21 -12.80 12.90 -24.50
C GLU A 21 -11.64 13.88 -24.54
N VAL A 22 -10.95 14.00 -23.41
CA VAL A 22 -9.76 14.83 -23.28
C VAL A 22 -8.63 14.09 -23.99
N PRO A 23 -7.94 14.70 -24.97
CA PRO A 23 -6.75 14.11 -25.57
C PRO A 23 -5.76 13.66 -24.48
N PHE A 24 -5.06 12.54 -24.71
CA PHE A 24 -4.17 11.92 -23.71
C PHE A 24 -3.18 12.92 -23.07
N SER A 25 -2.62 13.85 -23.86
CA SER A 25 -1.72 14.90 -23.39
C SER A 25 -2.37 15.88 -22.42
N ASP A 26 -3.64 16.21 -22.66
CA ASP A 26 -4.35 17.25 -21.93
C ASP A 26 -4.78 16.71 -20.55
N GLY A 27 -5.08 15.40 -20.46
CA GLY A 27 -5.35 14.72 -19.19
C GLY A 27 -4.12 14.67 -18.28
N GLU A 28 -2.95 14.32 -18.83
CA GLU A 28 -1.70 14.34 -18.06
C GLU A 28 -1.35 15.74 -17.55
N ASN A 29 -1.46 16.76 -18.41
CA ASN A 29 -1.14 18.14 -18.05
C ASN A 29 -2.07 18.63 -16.93
N ASN A 30 -3.36 18.34 -16.99
CA ASN A 30 -4.32 18.72 -15.96
C ASN A 30 -4.00 18.08 -14.60
N ILE A 31 -3.62 16.79 -14.59
CA ILE A 31 -3.25 16.09 -13.35
C ILE A 31 -1.97 16.66 -12.75
N ARG A 32 -0.96 16.92 -13.59
CA ARG A 32 0.27 17.56 -13.12
C ARG A 32 0.02 18.94 -12.54
N SER A 33 -0.82 19.76 -13.19
CA SER A 33 -1.23 21.04 -12.65
C SER A 33 -1.91 20.88 -11.28
N ALA A 34 -2.82 19.93 -11.13
CA ALA A 34 -3.47 19.65 -9.84
C ALA A 34 -2.46 19.17 -8.76
N LEU A 35 -1.48 18.34 -9.10
CA LEU A 35 -0.44 17.91 -8.17
C LEU A 35 0.46 19.09 -7.73
N ASN A 36 0.77 20.00 -8.65
CA ASN A 36 1.50 21.23 -8.33
C ASN A 36 0.69 22.16 -7.43
N GLU A 37 -0.61 22.32 -7.68
CA GLU A 37 -1.51 23.10 -6.83
C GLU A 37 -1.56 22.52 -5.41
N LEU A 38 -1.74 21.20 -5.27
CA LEU A 38 -1.70 20.52 -3.96
C LEU A 38 -0.38 20.76 -3.24
N GLN A 39 0.74 20.67 -3.96
CA GLN A 39 2.07 20.93 -3.42
C GLN A 39 2.29 22.37 -2.95
N LEU A 40 1.58 23.34 -3.53
CA LEU A 40 1.64 24.75 -3.13
C LEU A 40 0.74 25.07 -1.93
N GLU A 41 -0.29 24.25 -1.68
CA GLU A 41 -1.16 24.39 -0.51
C GLU A 41 -0.54 23.76 0.76
N MET A 42 0.43 22.87 0.60
CA MET A 42 1.15 22.23 1.71
C MET A 42 2.19 23.17 2.34
N SER A 43 2.36 23.10 3.66
CA SER A 43 3.47 23.80 4.33
C SER A 43 4.83 23.20 3.97
N ASP A 44 5.92 23.93 4.21
CA ASP A 44 7.28 23.42 3.97
C ASP A 44 7.55 22.14 4.80
N GLU A 45 7.07 22.10 6.05
CA GLU A 45 7.19 20.92 6.92
C GLU A 45 6.38 19.73 6.41
N GLU A 46 5.17 19.96 5.88
CA GLU A 46 4.34 18.91 5.30
C GLU A 46 4.95 18.33 4.02
N ARG A 47 5.57 19.18 3.19
CA ARG A 47 6.27 18.75 1.97
C ARG A 47 7.48 17.88 2.27
N GLU A 48 8.22 18.18 3.33
CA GLU A 48 9.36 17.37 3.77
C GLU A 48 8.89 16.03 4.39
N THR A 49 7.81 16.06 5.17
CA THR A 49 7.30 14.88 5.87
C THR A 49 6.53 13.92 4.95
N TYR A 50 5.77 14.46 3.99
CA TYR A 50 4.88 13.70 3.10
C TYR A 50 5.11 14.10 1.64
N PRO A 51 6.30 13.80 1.07
CA PRO A 51 6.58 14.15 -0.31
C PRO A 51 5.59 13.44 -1.24
N ILE A 52 4.94 14.22 -2.11
CA ILE A 52 4.09 13.67 -3.17
C ILE A 52 5.00 13.03 -4.21
N ASP A 53 4.95 11.70 -4.34
CA ASP A 53 5.63 10.95 -5.40
C ASP A 53 4.84 11.07 -6.72
N GLU A 54 4.98 12.23 -7.36
CA GLU A 54 4.37 12.53 -8.66
C GLU A 54 4.78 11.50 -9.72
N ASP A 55 6.06 11.12 -9.77
CA ASP A 55 6.58 10.23 -10.79
C ASP A 55 5.93 8.84 -10.72
N THR A 56 5.79 8.28 -9.52
CA THR A 56 5.08 7.01 -9.33
C THR A 56 3.60 7.13 -9.65
N PHE A 57 2.95 8.21 -9.20
CA PHE A 57 1.55 8.42 -9.51
C PHE A 57 1.31 8.51 -11.02
N MET A 58 2.09 9.34 -11.72
CA MET A 58 1.97 9.54 -13.17
C MET A 58 2.32 8.27 -13.94
N ARG A 59 3.29 7.47 -13.48
CA ARG A 59 3.58 6.15 -14.05
C ARG A 59 2.38 5.20 -13.94
N MET A 60 1.71 5.15 -12.80
CA MET A 60 0.51 4.34 -12.60
C MET A 60 -0.68 4.86 -13.42
N TYR A 61 -0.86 6.19 -13.46
CA TYR A 61 -1.90 6.83 -14.27
C TYR A 61 -1.75 6.50 -15.76
N ARG A 62 -0.52 6.59 -16.30
CA ARG A 62 -0.21 6.17 -17.67
C ARG A 62 -0.53 4.70 -17.91
N ALA A 63 -0.16 3.83 -16.97
CA ALA A 63 -0.44 2.39 -17.07
C ALA A 63 -1.96 2.10 -17.08
N TYR A 64 -2.73 2.83 -16.27
CA TYR A 64 -4.19 2.76 -16.26
C TYR A 64 -4.80 3.21 -17.59
N LEU A 65 -4.38 4.37 -18.11
CA LEU A 65 -4.88 4.91 -19.37
C LEU A 65 -4.50 4.07 -20.58
N LYS A 66 -3.31 3.47 -20.56
CA LYS A 66 -2.84 2.59 -21.64
C LYS A 66 -3.79 1.41 -21.87
N LYS A 67 -4.73 1.13 -20.93
CA LYS A 67 -5.65 -0.02 -20.94
C LYS A 67 -4.96 -1.18 -21.57
N THR A 68 -3.91 -1.66 -20.89
CA THR A 68 -3.15 -2.77 -21.45
C THR A 68 -4.09 -3.95 -21.51
N ASP A 69 -4.66 -4.18 -22.68
CA ASP A 69 -5.42 -5.37 -23.08
C ASP A 69 -4.47 -6.56 -23.17
N GLN A 70 -3.58 -6.70 -22.17
CA GLN A 70 -2.91 -7.95 -21.86
C GLN A 70 -3.96 -8.85 -21.23
N PHE A 71 -4.90 -9.28 -22.08
CA PHE A 71 -5.72 -10.42 -21.78
C PHE A 71 -4.77 -11.59 -21.63
N LEU A 72 -4.80 -12.20 -20.45
CA LEU A 72 -4.17 -13.47 -20.22
C LEU A 72 -4.82 -14.46 -21.19
N ASN A 73 -4.07 -14.92 -22.19
CA ASN A 73 -4.55 -15.97 -23.08
C ASN A 73 -4.66 -17.26 -22.28
N TRP A 74 -5.89 -17.77 -22.14
CA TRP A 74 -6.16 -18.96 -21.34
C TRP A 74 -5.36 -20.18 -21.81
N GLY A 75 -5.06 -20.28 -23.11
CA GLY A 75 -4.26 -21.38 -23.68
C GLY A 75 -2.79 -21.37 -23.25
N ASP A 76 -2.27 -20.23 -22.80
CA ASP A 76 -0.88 -20.07 -22.37
C ASP A 76 -0.72 -20.35 -20.86
N ILE A 77 -1.83 -20.53 -20.14
CA ILE A 77 -1.82 -20.86 -18.71
C ILE A 77 -1.52 -22.35 -18.56
N THR A 78 -0.36 -22.65 -17.97
CA THR A 78 0.08 -24.01 -17.67
C THR A 78 0.27 -24.21 -16.17
N GLN A 79 0.17 -25.45 -15.72
CA GLN A 79 0.51 -25.76 -14.33
C GLN A 79 2.02 -25.57 -14.14
N PRO A 80 2.45 -24.75 -13.17
CA PRO A 80 3.86 -24.53 -12.93
C PRO A 80 4.46 -25.76 -12.22
N GLU A 81 4.99 -26.69 -13.01
CA GLU A 81 5.76 -27.83 -12.49
C GLU A 81 7.07 -27.31 -11.87
N GLU A 82 7.47 -27.87 -10.73
CA GLU A 82 8.72 -27.57 -10.00
C GLU A 82 8.90 -26.15 -9.42
N LEU A 83 8.09 -25.16 -9.82
CA LEU A 83 8.17 -23.80 -9.26
C LEU A 83 7.56 -23.70 -7.85
N ILE A 84 6.64 -24.61 -7.49
CA ILE A 84 5.98 -24.67 -6.18
C ILE A 84 6.44 -25.94 -5.47
N LYS A 85 7.27 -25.80 -4.43
CA LYS A 85 7.73 -26.92 -3.60
C LYS A 85 6.77 -27.18 -2.44
N GLN A 86 6.56 -28.45 -2.11
CA GLN A 86 5.81 -28.84 -0.92
C GLN A 86 6.62 -28.53 0.34
N TYR A 87 5.98 -27.96 1.37
CA TYR A 87 6.65 -27.57 2.61
C TYR A 87 7.38 -28.74 3.28
N ASP A 88 6.76 -29.92 3.32
CA ASP A 88 7.31 -31.11 3.97
C ASP A 88 8.58 -31.65 3.28
N THR A 89 8.87 -31.22 2.06
CA THR A 89 10.07 -31.60 1.30
C THR A 89 11.27 -30.69 1.56
N LEU A 90 11.08 -29.61 2.32
CA LEU A 90 12.14 -28.65 2.63
C LEU A 90 13.10 -29.23 3.67
N VAL A 91 14.40 -29.05 3.43
CA VAL A 91 15.44 -29.44 4.40
C VAL A 91 15.38 -28.51 5.60
N GLN A 92 15.25 -29.09 6.80
CA GLN A 92 15.29 -28.32 8.03
C GLN A 92 16.75 -27.93 8.35
N PRO A 93 17.05 -26.64 8.56
CA PRO A 93 18.39 -26.21 8.90
C PRO A 93 18.76 -26.69 10.31
N SER A 94 20.05 -26.92 10.54
CA SER A 94 20.55 -27.08 11.91
C SER A 94 20.37 -25.77 12.69
N HIS A 95 20.35 -25.87 14.02
CA HIS A 95 20.20 -24.69 14.89
C HIS A 95 21.26 -23.60 14.61
N SER A 96 22.53 -24.01 14.41
CA SER A 96 23.62 -23.06 14.09
C SER A 96 23.43 -22.35 12.75
N GLU A 97 22.88 -23.05 11.75
CA GLU A 97 22.56 -22.45 10.45
C GLU A 97 21.36 -21.52 10.53
N ALA A 98 20.32 -21.89 11.29
CA ALA A 98 19.14 -21.08 11.50
C ALA A 98 19.49 -19.71 12.10
N VAL A 99 20.32 -19.66 13.15
CA VAL A 99 20.77 -18.39 13.76
C VAL A 99 21.49 -17.49 12.75
N LYS A 100 22.35 -18.06 11.90
CA LYS A 100 23.04 -17.30 10.83
C LYS A 100 22.08 -16.75 9.77
N LEU A 101 21.04 -17.51 9.43
CA LEU A 101 20.03 -17.09 8.46
C LEU A 101 19.10 -16.01 9.03
N LEU A 102 18.70 -16.13 10.30
CA LEU A 102 17.87 -15.14 10.99
C LEU A 102 18.53 -13.76 11.04
N ASN A 103 19.85 -13.69 11.20
CA ASN A 103 20.60 -12.43 11.14
C ASN A 103 20.53 -11.71 9.78
N LYS A 104 20.08 -12.39 8.72
CA LYS A 104 19.87 -11.83 7.38
C LYS A 104 18.39 -11.62 7.05
N LEU A 105 17.49 -12.04 7.94
CA LEU A 105 16.04 -12.00 7.71
C LEU A 105 15.47 -10.66 8.18
N VAL A 106 14.65 -10.05 7.34
CA VAL A 106 13.82 -8.89 7.71
C VAL A 106 12.36 -9.28 7.63
N VAL A 107 11.60 -8.98 8.68
CA VAL A 107 10.15 -9.22 8.72
C VAL A 107 9.42 -7.90 8.47
N ILE A 108 8.67 -7.83 7.37
CA ILE A 108 7.84 -6.67 7.01
C ILE A 108 6.37 -7.01 7.25
N LYS A 109 5.66 -6.14 7.98
CA LYS A 109 4.21 -6.24 8.18
C LYS A 109 3.51 -5.06 7.49
N LEU A 110 2.60 -5.36 6.57
CA LEU A 110 1.79 -4.34 5.90
C LEU A 110 0.69 -3.85 6.85
N ASN A 111 0.77 -2.57 7.25
CA ASN A 111 -0.15 -1.97 8.22
C ASN A 111 -1.02 -0.83 7.65
N GLY A 112 -1.26 -0.82 6.33
CA GLY A 112 -2.11 0.20 5.70
C GLY A 112 -3.62 -0.03 5.88
N GLY A 113 -4.01 -1.21 6.38
CA GLY A 113 -5.41 -1.59 6.52
C GLY A 113 -6.08 -0.94 7.74
N LEU A 114 -7.24 -0.33 7.53
CA LEU A 114 -8.07 0.19 8.61
C LEU A 114 -9.06 -0.86 9.13
N GLY A 115 -9.40 -0.75 10.42
CA GLY A 115 -10.38 -1.61 11.11
C GLY A 115 -11.84 -1.27 10.82
N THR A 116 -12.12 -0.50 9.77
CA THR A 116 -13.45 0.04 9.47
C THR A 116 -14.49 -1.05 9.21
N SER A 117 -14.09 -2.18 8.60
CA SER A 117 -14.97 -3.34 8.41
C SER A 117 -15.43 -3.99 9.72
N MET A 118 -14.72 -3.72 10.82
CA MET A 118 -15.04 -4.22 12.17
C MET A 118 -15.61 -3.12 13.07
N GLY A 119 -15.98 -1.96 12.51
CA GLY A 119 -16.54 -0.84 13.27
C GLY A 119 -15.51 -0.06 14.08
N CYS A 120 -14.21 -0.28 13.88
CA CYS A 120 -13.15 0.42 14.59
C CYS A 120 -12.64 1.62 13.78
N SER A 121 -12.44 2.76 14.45
CA SER A 121 -11.81 3.96 13.90
C SER A 121 -10.29 3.92 14.16
N GLY A 122 -9.55 3.17 13.36
CA GLY A 122 -8.09 3.09 13.49
C GLY A 122 -7.44 1.99 12.64
N PRO A 123 -6.09 1.90 12.66
CA PRO A 123 -5.36 0.79 12.04
C PRO A 123 -5.86 -0.56 12.56
N LYS A 124 -6.04 -1.51 11.64
CA LYS A 124 -6.51 -2.86 11.98
C LYS A 124 -5.56 -3.56 12.97
N SER A 125 -4.27 -3.24 12.91
CA SER A 125 -3.25 -3.85 13.75
C SER A 125 -3.35 -3.50 15.24
N LEU A 126 -4.01 -2.38 15.59
CA LEU A 126 -4.17 -1.92 16.98
C LEU A 126 -5.38 -2.53 17.68
N ILE A 127 -6.16 -3.35 16.98
CA ILE A 127 -7.35 -3.98 17.54
C ILE A 127 -6.90 -5.10 18.49
N PRO A 128 -7.44 -5.16 19.71
CA PRO A 128 -7.14 -6.23 20.66
C PRO A 128 -7.67 -7.56 20.11
N VAL A 129 -6.82 -8.58 20.15
CA VAL A 129 -7.09 -9.92 19.60
C VAL A 129 -7.28 -10.93 20.72
N ARG A 130 -6.31 -11.01 21.64
CA ARG A 130 -6.29 -12.01 22.71
C ARG A 130 -5.49 -11.50 23.90
N ASP A 131 -5.97 -11.78 25.12
CA ASP A 131 -5.27 -11.46 26.38
C ASP A 131 -4.85 -9.98 26.48
N GLY A 132 -5.68 -9.09 25.92
CA GLY A 132 -5.42 -7.64 25.86
C GLY A 132 -4.37 -7.20 24.83
N LYS A 133 -3.76 -8.14 24.09
CA LYS A 133 -2.73 -7.87 23.08
C LYS A 133 -3.34 -7.62 21.70
N ASN A 134 -2.79 -6.66 20.98
CA ASN A 134 -3.12 -6.38 19.57
C ASN A 134 -2.20 -7.17 18.61
N PHE A 135 -2.40 -7.02 17.29
CA PHE A 135 -1.59 -7.74 16.29
C PHE A 135 -0.11 -7.33 16.27
N ILE A 136 0.19 -6.05 16.57
CA ILE A 136 1.57 -5.57 16.67
C ILE A 136 2.23 -6.20 17.90
N ASP A 137 1.56 -6.20 19.05
CA ASP A 137 2.09 -6.77 20.29
C ASP A 137 2.45 -8.25 20.08
N LEU A 138 1.54 -9.01 19.46
CA LEU A 138 1.77 -10.42 19.15
C LEU A 138 2.93 -10.63 18.17
N THR A 139 3.10 -9.73 17.19
CA THR A 139 4.22 -9.80 16.24
C THR A 139 5.55 -9.51 16.94
N VAL A 140 5.59 -8.49 17.80
CA VAL A 140 6.77 -8.12 18.57
C VAL A 140 7.17 -9.27 19.50
N GLU A 141 6.21 -9.90 20.18
CA GLU A 141 6.44 -11.06 21.04
C GLU A 141 7.02 -12.25 20.26
N GLN A 142 6.51 -12.55 19.06
CA GLN A 142 7.05 -13.63 18.22
C GLN A 142 8.50 -13.38 17.82
N ILE A 143 8.83 -12.12 17.47
CA ILE A 143 10.19 -11.75 17.03
C ILE A 143 11.16 -11.68 18.21
N SER A 144 10.73 -11.15 19.36
CA SER A 144 11.58 -11.03 20.54
C SER A 144 11.94 -12.39 21.13
N VAL A 145 10.99 -13.34 21.15
CA VAL A 145 11.26 -14.73 21.56
C VAL A 145 12.20 -15.42 20.57
N SER A 146 12.10 -15.11 19.28
CA SER A 146 13.01 -15.66 18.26
C SER A 146 14.45 -15.16 18.40
N GLN A 147 14.69 -14.08 19.16
CA GLN A 147 16.03 -13.53 19.42
C GLN A 147 16.79 -14.28 20.54
N PHE A 148 16.10 -15.14 21.30
CA PHE A 148 16.66 -15.99 22.35
C PHE A 148 16.88 -17.45 21.91
N ILE A 149 16.70 -17.72 20.61
CA ILE A 149 17.05 -18.97 19.92
C ILE A 149 18.32 -18.69 19.11
#